data_AF-A0A897NFU9-F1
#
_entry.id   AF-A0A897NFU9-F1
#
_cell.length_a   1.000
_cell.length_b   1.000
_cell.length_c   1.000
_cell.angle_alpha   90.00
_cell.angle_beta   90.00
_cell.angle_gamma   90.00
#
_symmetry.space_group_name_H-M   'P 1'
#
loop_
_entity.id
_entity.type
_entity.pdbx_description
1 polymer ?
#
loop_
_entity_poly.entity_id
_entity_poly.type
_entity_poly.pdbx_seq_one_letter_code
_entity_poly.pdbx_strand_id
1 'polypeptide(L)'
;MSKTEPPQQDDRATVATVCLGGCSGCHMEFLNIDHDLVDLLEDVKIEASHMIVDEKGVPEADIGIAEGVVTNEENVEVAEELRENCDTVVAWGDCAALRGIMSLRNDDDPDEMIDEVYLDKADEHSESPRDDVPVPALLEDARPLDEYIDVDVYIPGCPPDAEVMAHGIEALLEGERPEIVDEKLQYD
;
A
#
# COMPACT_ATOMS: atom_id res chain seq x y z
N MET A 1 37.93 2.51 24.27
CA MET A 1 37.19 3.71 23.85
C MET A 1 36.93 3.55 22.37
N SER A 2 35.82 2.90 22.02
CA SER A 2 35.40 2.76 20.62
C SER A 2 35.07 4.15 20.10
N LYS A 3 35.76 4.58 19.06
CA LYS A 3 35.40 5.81 18.36
C LYS A 3 34.16 5.46 17.55
N THR A 4 33.00 5.95 17.98
CA THR A 4 31.82 5.98 17.12
C THR A 4 32.17 6.89 15.95
N GLU A 5 32.32 6.31 14.77
CA GLU A 5 32.35 7.09 13.54
C GLU A 5 31.07 7.91 13.45
N PRO A 6 31.13 9.16 12.98
CA PRO A 6 29.91 9.92 12.70
C PRO A 6 29.05 9.11 11.71
N PRO A 7 27.71 9.16 11.80
CA PRO A 7 26.86 8.46 10.87
C PRO A 7 27.25 8.88 9.46
N GLN A 8 27.66 7.92 8.64
CA GLN A 8 27.89 8.13 7.21
C GLN A 8 26.54 8.53 6.62
N GLN A 9 26.55 9.60 5.82
CA GLN A 9 25.36 10.06 5.12
C GLN A 9 24.95 8.94 4.16
N ASP A 10 23.74 8.43 4.35
CA ASP A 10 23.17 7.36 3.52
C ASP A 10 22.60 8.04 2.27
N ASP A 11 23.21 7.77 1.12
CA ASP A 11 22.86 8.41 -0.15
C ASP A 11 21.74 7.66 -0.91
N ARG A 12 21.21 6.58 -0.32
CA ARG A 12 20.13 5.77 -0.90
C ARG A 12 18.79 6.49 -0.87
N ALA A 13 17.96 6.24 -1.88
CA ALA A 13 16.59 6.74 -1.89
C ALA A 13 15.76 6.04 -0.82
N THR A 14 14.96 6.81 -0.09
CA THR A 14 14.10 6.31 0.98
C THR A 14 12.73 5.94 0.43
N VAL A 15 12.25 4.75 0.81
CA VAL A 15 10.96 4.21 0.37
C VAL A 15 10.12 3.83 1.59
N ALA A 16 8.86 4.27 1.60
CA ALA A 16 7.85 3.85 2.56
C ALA A 16 6.72 3.11 1.84
N THR A 17 6.33 1.93 2.33
CA THR A 17 5.23 1.15 1.79
C THR A 17 4.12 0.92 2.81
N VAL A 18 2.87 1.08 2.39
CA VAL A 18 1.67 0.88 3.21
C VAL A 18 0.71 -0.09 2.56
N CYS A 19 -0.02 -0.84 3.39
CA CYS A 19 -1.11 -1.72 2.94
C CYS A 19 -2.42 -1.22 3.54
N LEU A 20 -3.32 -0.78 2.66
CA LEU A 20 -4.66 -0.31 3.02
C LEU A 20 -5.62 -1.51 3.07
N GLY A 21 -6.81 -1.41 2.48
CA GLY A 21 -7.70 -2.55 2.22
C GLY A 21 -7.19 -3.42 1.07
N GLY A 22 -6.05 -4.08 1.27
CA GLY A 22 -5.37 -4.94 0.29
C GLY A 22 -5.25 -6.40 0.74
N CYS A 23 -4.75 -7.26 -0.16
CA CYS A 23 -4.52 -8.68 0.10
C CYS A 23 -3.03 -9.02 0.40
N SER A 24 -2.16 -8.01 0.49
CA SER A 24 -0.70 -8.16 0.51
C SER A 24 -0.09 -8.76 -0.77
N GLY A 25 -0.89 -8.93 -1.83
CA GLY A 25 -0.44 -9.53 -3.08
C GLY A 25 0.62 -8.69 -3.81
N CYS A 26 0.50 -7.36 -3.83
CA CYS A 26 1.49 -6.52 -4.52
C CYS A 26 2.81 -6.50 -3.77
N HIS A 27 2.73 -6.42 -2.44
CA HIS A 27 3.88 -6.58 -1.57
C HIS A 27 4.56 -7.94 -1.73
N MET A 28 3.80 -9.03 -1.87
CA MET A 28 4.38 -10.37 -2.07
C MET A 28 5.04 -10.52 -3.43
N GLU A 29 4.43 -9.98 -4.47
CA GLU A 29 5.01 -10.00 -5.81
C GLU A 29 6.25 -9.10 -5.92
N PHE A 30 6.32 -8.00 -5.16
CA PHE A 30 7.55 -7.24 -4.98
C PHE A 30 8.68 -8.09 -4.37
N LEU A 31 8.38 -8.96 -3.41
CA LEU A 31 9.39 -9.88 -2.88
C LEU A 31 9.77 -11.00 -3.88
N ASN A 32 8.93 -11.27 -4.89
CA ASN A 32 9.22 -12.23 -5.96
C ASN A 32 10.21 -11.71 -7.01
N ILE A 33 10.75 -10.50 -6.88
CA ILE A 33 11.97 -10.10 -7.62
C ILE A 33 13.21 -10.90 -7.14
N ASP A 34 13.04 -11.74 -6.11
CA ASP A 34 13.99 -12.75 -5.65
C ASP A 34 15.38 -12.16 -5.31
N HIS A 35 16.40 -12.52 -6.09
CA HIS A 35 17.76 -12.06 -5.91
C HIS A 35 17.96 -10.58 -6.23
N ASP A 36 17.16 -10.03 -7.16
CA ASP A 36 17.27 -8.63 -7.59
C ASP A 36 16.83 -7.68 -6.46
N LEU A 37 16.11 -8.18 -5.45
CA LEU A 37 15.79 -7.41 -4.24
C LEU A 37 17.05 -7.02 -3.48
N VAL A 38 18.06 -7.89 -3.45
CA VAL A 38 19.32 -7.58 -2.74
C VAL A 38 20.04 -6.43 -3.44
N ASP A 39 20.05 -6.44 -4.76
CA ASP A 39 20.67 -5.39 -5.57
C ASP A 39 19.89 -4.07 -5.45
N LEU A 40 18.55 -4.12 -5.50
CA LEU A 40 17.70 -2.95 -5.29
C LEU A 40 17.93 -2.28 -3.92
N LEU A 41 18.15 -3.07 -2.87
CA LEU A 41 18.42 -2.56 -1.52
C LEU A 41 19.81 -1.91 -1.36
N GLU A 42 20.69 -2.03 -2.35
CA GLU A 42 21.93 -1.25 -2.41
C GLU A 42 21.66 0.22 -2.76
N ASP A 43 20.60 0.50 -3.52
CA ASP A 43 20.19 1.85 -3.95
C ASP A 43 19.00 2.41 -3.14
N VAL A 44 18.22 1.52 -2.51
CA VAL A 44 17.01 1.85 -1.76
C VAL A 44 17.15 1.52 -0.27
N LYS A 45 16.63 2.43 0.56
CA LYS A 45 16.39 2.20 1.98
C LYS A 45 14.89 2.14 2.25
N ILE A 46 14.38 0.96 2.61
CA ILE A 46 12.99 0.80 3.03
C ILE A 46 12.86 1.27 4.49
N GLU A 47 12.21 2.41 4.69
CA GLU A 47 12.01 3.04 6.01
C GLU A 47 10.74 2.51 6.69
N ALA A 48 9.70 2.21 5.91
CA ALA A 48 8.48 1.58 6.40
C ALA A 48 7.98 0.53 5.42
N SER A 49 7.59 -0.63 5.95
CA SER A 49 6.94 -1.70 5.20
C SER A 49 6.43 -2.76 6.16
N HIS A 50 5.14 -3.07 6.11
CA HIS A 50 4.51 -4.04 7.01
C HIS A 50 5.09 -5.47 6.93
N MET A 51 5.85 -5.80 5.88
CA MET A 51 6.46 -7.12 5.71
C MET A 51 7.98 -7.15 5.91
N ILE A 52 8.67 -6.01 5.84
CA ILE A 52 10.14 -5.96 5.73
C ILE A 52 10.79 -5.32 6.96
N VAL A 53 10.19 -4.27 7.53
CA VAL A 53 10.76 -3.50 8.65
C VAL A 53 9.72 -3.27 9.74
N ASP A 54 10.20 -2.95 10.95
CA ASP A 54 9.35 -2.83 12.14
C ASP A 54 8.80 -1.43 12.40
N GLU A 55 9.10 -0.45 11.52
CA GLU A 55 8.66 0.95 11.67
C GLU A 55 7.14 1.05 11.77
N LYS A 56 6.68 2.02 12.57
CA LYS A 56 5.25 2.23 12.85
C LYS A 56 4.85 3.60 12.33
N GLY A 57 3.85 3.62 11.44
CA GLY A 57 3.43 4.82 10.74
C GLY A 57 4.17 5.03 9.42
N VAL A 58 4.02 6.20 8.83
CA VAL A 58 4.67 6.55 7.57
C VAL A 58 5.75 7.60 7.84
N PRO A 59 7.05 7.26 7.79
CA PRO A 59 8.12 8.23 7.92
C PRO A 59 8.22 9.12 6.68
N GLU A 60 8.95 10.24 6.79
CA GLU A 60 9.36 11.02 5.63
C GLU A 60 10.17 10.14 4.66
N ALA A 61 9.81 10.14 3.38
CA ALA A 61 10.47 9.32 2.36
C ALA A 61 10.42 9.96 0.96
N ASP A 62 11.40 9.66 0.12
CA ASP A 62 11.43 10.13 -1.28
C ASP A 62 10.27 9.52 -2.09
N ILE A 63 9.94 8.24 -1.81
CA ILE A 63 8.88 7.50 -2.51
C ILE A 63 7.96 6.83 -1.49
N GLY A 64 6.68 7.15 -1.56
CA GLY A 64 5.59 6.50 -0.84
C GLY A 64 4.81 5.58 -1.76
N ILE A 65 4.63 4.32 -1.36
CA ILE A 65 3.93 3.31 -2.16
C ILE A 65 2.75 2.75 -1.37
N ALA A 66 1.54 2.88 -1.92
CA ALA A 66 0.34 2.31 -1.33
C ALA A 66 -0.20 1.18 -2.20
N GLU A 67 -0.45 0.03 -1.58
CA GLU A 67 -1.35 -0.99 -2.13
C GLU A 67 -2.70 -0.97 -1.41
N GLY A 68 -3.71 -1.53 -2.07
CA GLY A 68 -5.02 -1.75 -1.47
C GLY A 68 -6.00 -0.61 -1.73
N VAL A 69 -7.28 -0.91 -1.51
CA VAL A 69 -8.39 0.05 -1.64
C VAL A 69 -8.53 0.79 -0.31
N VAL A 70 -8.97 2.05 -0.30
CA VAL A 70 -9.32 2.74 0.94
C VAL A 70 -10.71 2.25 1.37
N THR A 71 -10.79 1.57 2.52
CA THR A 71 -12.01 0.85 2.95
C THR A 71 -12.58 1.28 4.31
N ASN A 72 -11.75 1.88 5.17
CA ASN A 72 -12.11 2.28 6.53
C ASN A 72 -11.43 3.60 6.91
N GLU A 73 -11.80 4.18 8.06
CA GLU A 73 -11.28 5.46 8.54
C GLU A 73 -9.75 5.45 8.71
N GLU A 74 -9.16 4.37 9.23
CA GLU A 74 -7.70 4.25 9.40
C GLU A 74 -6.97 4.24 8.04
N ASN A 75 -7.55 3.65 7.00
CA ASN A 75 -6.97 3.71 5.66
C ASN A 75 -6.93 5.15 5.11
N VAL A 76 -7.93 5.98 5.46
CA VAL A 76 -7.92 7.40 5.08
C VAL A 76 -6.76 8.10 5.77
N GLU A 77 -6.63 7.93 7.09
CA GLU A 77 -5.56 8.53 7.89
C GLU A 77 -4.17 8.12 7.37
N VAL A 78 -3.96 6.82 7.09
CA VAL A 78 -2.69 6.30 6.55
C VAL A 78 -2.42 6.82 5.14
N ALA A 79 -3.44 6.96 4.28
CA ALA A 79 -3.27 7.53 2.95
C ALA A 79 -2.89 9.01 3.02
N GLU A 80 -3.54 9.79 3.87
CA GLU A 80 -3.21 11.19 4.10
C GLU A 80 -1.78 11.33 4.66
N GLU A 81 -1.39 10.52 5.65
CA GLU A 81 -0.04 10.49 6.22
C GLU A 81 1.02 10.14 5.15
N LEU A 82 0.72 9.15 4.28
CA LEU A 82 1.56 8.80 3.14
C LEU A 82 1.77 10.00 2.21
N ARG A 83 0.70 10.73 1.90
CA ARG A 83 0.80 11.88 1.01
C ARG A 83 1.57 13.04 1.63
N GLU A 84 1.38 13.28 2.92
CA GLU A 84 2.06 14.35 3.65
C GLU A 84 3.55 14.12 3.80
N ASN A 85 3.96 12.85 3.99
CA ASN A 85 5.35 12.51 4.32
C ASN A 85 6.18 12.07 3.12
N CYS A 86 5.56 11.75 1.97
CA CYS A 86 6.29 11.28 0.80
C CYS A 86 6.32 12.30 -0.35
N ASP A 87 7.46 12.42 -1.02
CA ASP A 87 7.61 13.35 -2.16
C ASP A 87 6.86 12.84 -3.40
N THR A 88 6.99 11.55 -3.73
CA THR A 88 6.25 10.88 -4.82
C THR A 88 5.36 9.79 -4.28
N VAL A 89 4.06 9.79 -4.60
CA VAL A 89 3.13 8.73 -4.22
C VAL A 89 2.77 7.83 -5.41
N VAL A 90 2.93 6.53 -5.19
CA VAL A 90 2.67 5.48 -6.18
C VAL A 90 1.46 4.64 -5.73
N ALA A 91 0.43 4.56 -6.58
CA ALA A 91 -0.66 3.61 -6.42
C ALA A 91 -0.26 2.26 -7.04
N TRP A 92 -0.08 1.26 -6.19
CA TRP A 92 0.42 -0.06 -6.56
C TRP A 92 -0.70 -1.11 -6.63
N GLY A 93 -0.91 -1.64 -7.82
CA GLY A 93 -1.92 -2.63 -8.14
C GLY A 93 -3.33 -2.06 -8.33
N ASP A 94 -4.21 -2.86 -8.91
CA ASP A 94 -5.56 -2.47 -9.31
C ASP A 94 -6.46 -2.05 -8.14
N CYS A 95 -6.14 -2.51 -6.93
CA CYS A 95 -6.83 -2.06 -5.72
C CYS A 95 -6.59 -0.56 -5.48
N ALA A 96 -5.33 -0.12 -5.45
CA ALA A 96 -4.98 1.27 -5.19
C ALA A 96 -5.24 2.15 -6.42
N ALA A 97 -4.93 1.63 -7.61
CA ALA A 97 -4.96 2.39 -8.87
C ALA A 97 -6.35 2.51 -9.50
N LEU A 98 -7.23 1.52 -9.29
CA LEU A 98 -8.53 1.46 -9.99
C LEU A 98 -9.70 1.37 -9.02
N ARG A 99 -10.02 0.19 -8.48
CA ARG A 99 -11.06 -0.03 -7.44
C ARG A 99 -10.92 -1.40 -6.75
N GLY A 100 -10.22 -2.37 -7.37
CA GLY A 100 -9.96 -3.70 -6.81
C GLY A 100 -11.19 -4.55 -6.48
N ILE A 101 -10.98 -5.80 -6.06
CA ILE A 101 -12.07 -6.72 -5.71
C ILE A 101 -12.87 -6.27 -4.48
N MET A 102 -12.25 -5.50 -3.57
CA MET A 102 -12.91 -5.02 -2.36
C MET A 102 -14.02 -4.00 -2.65
N SER A 103 -13.96 -3.29 -3.78
CA SER A 103 -15.03 -2.37 -4.22
C SER A 103 -16.34 -3.05 -4.63
N LEU A 104 -16.35 -4.38 -4.79
CA LEU A 104 -17.58 -5.12 -5.09
C LEU A 104 -18.63 -5.02 -3.98
N ARG A 105 -18.23 -4.61 -2.77
CA ARG A 105 -19.16 -4.36 -1.65
C ARG A 105 -19.97 -3.07 -1.76
N ASN A 106 -19.65 -2.18 -2.70
CA ASN A 106 -20.20 -0.82 -2.76
C ASN A 106 -21.71 -0.75 -3.09
N ASP A 107 -22.31 -1.88 -3.49
CA ASP A 107 -23.76 -1.98 -3.67
C ASP A 107 -24.50 -2.38 -2.38
N ASP A 108 -23.76 -2.72 -1.31
CA ASP A 108 -24.28 -3.17 -0.01
C ASP A 108 -24.05 -2.10 1.08
N ASP A 109 -24.92 -2.07 2.08
CA ASP A 109 -24.75 -1.22 3.26
C ASP A 109 -23.71 -1.83 4.24
N PRO A 110 -22.66 -1.10 4.65
CA PRO A 110 -21.61 -1.67 5.50
C PRO A 110 -22.10 -2.20 6.84
N ASP A 111 -23.13 -1.56 7.44
CA ASP A 111 -23.69 -2.00 8.72
C ASP A 111 -24.46 -3.30 8.55
N GLU A 112 -25.24 -3.43 7.46
CA GLU A 112 -25.93 -4.68 7.11
C GLU A 112 -24.93 -5.81 6.82
N MET A 113 -23.82 -5.52 6.13
CA MET A 113 -22.75 -6.51 5.91
C MET A 113 -22.13 -7.01 7.21
N ILE A 114 -21.85 -6.10 8.15
CA ILE A 114 -21.27 -6.45 9.45
C ILE A 114 -22.27 -7.30 10.25
N ASP A 115 -23.54 -6.91 10.31
CA ASP A 115 -24.57 -7.68 11.02
C ASP A 115 -24.76 -9.07 10.41
N GLU A 116 -24.78 -9.17 9.08
CA GLU A 116 -24.93 -10.45 8.40
C GLU A 116 -23.79 -11.42 8.80
N VAL A 117 -22.55 -10.94 8.84
CA VAL A 117 -21.36 -11.76 9.12
C VAL A 117 -21.21 -12.06 10.61
N TYR A 118 -21.37 -11.06 11.48
CA TYR A 118 -21.04 -11.16 12.90
C TYR A 118 -22.23 -11.51 13.80
N LEU A 119 -23.47 -11.40 13.31
CA LEU A 119 -24.67 -11.75 14.07
C LEU A 119 -25.47 -12.85 13.36
N ASP A 120 -25.92 -12.64 12.12
CA ASP A 120 -26.90 -13.54 11.49
C ASP A 120 -26.29 -14.89 11.07
N LYS A 121 -25.05 -14.90 10.58
CA LYS A 121 -24.32 -16.10 10.16
C LYS A 121 -23.37 -16.63 11.25
N ALA A 122 -23.26 -15.93 12.36
CA ALA A 122 -22.31 -16.23 13.41
C ALA A 122 -22.89 -17.19 14.47
N ASP A 123 -22.08 -17.56 15.46
CA ASP A 123 -22.56 -18.33 16.61
C ASP A 123 -23.25 -17.45 17.66
N GLU A 124 -23.94 -18.09 18.61
CA GLU A 124 -24.71 -17.38 19.66
C GLU A 124 -23.86 -16.55 20.65
N HIS A 125 -22.53 -16.64 20.55
CA HIS A 125 -21.58 -15.91 21.40
C HIS A 125 -20.92 -14.74 20.65
N SER A 126 -21.27 -14.54 19.38
CA SER A 126 -20.68 -13.49 18.56
C SER A 126 -21.32 -12.13 18.88
N GLU A 127 -20.48 -11.10 18.86
CA GLU A 127 -20.88 -9.71 19.09
C GLU A 127 -20.47 -8.87 17.87
N SER A 128 -21.27 -7.86 17.55
CA SER A 128 -20.94 -6.92 16.49
C SER A 128 -19.67 -6.16 16.88
N PRO A 129 -18.67 -6.03 15.98
CA PRO A 129 -17.48 -5.21 16.20
C PRO A 129 -17.75 -3.70 16.08
N ARG A 130 -19.02 -3.29 16.09
CA ARG A 130 -19.48 -1.90 16.05
C ARG A 130 -19.76 -1.43 17.47
N ASP A 131 -19.47 -0.16 17.73
CA ASP A 131 -19.61 0.53 19.02
C ASP A 131 -18.75 -0.09 20.16
N ASP A 132 -18.04 0.75 20.92
CA ASP A 132 -17.25 0.34 22.10
C ASP A 132 -16.06 -0.63 21.85
N VAL A 133 -15.69 -0.89 20.59
CA VAL A 133 -14.50 -1.68 20.20
C VAL A 133 -13.49 -0.78 19.47
N PRO A 134 -12.17 -0.90 19.72
CA PRO A 134 -11.14 -0.10 19.03
C PRO A 134 -10.86 -0.65 17.61
N VAL A 135 -11.89 -0.70 16.76
CA VAL A 135 -11.79 -1.10 15.34
C VAL A 135 -12.29 0.06 14.49
N PRO A 136 -11.54 0.50 13.45
CA PRO A 136 -11.95 1.59 12.59
C PRO A 136 -13.26 1.27 11.85
N ALA A 137 -14.14 2.28 11.71
CA ALA A 137 -15.38 2.10 10.98
C ALA A 137 -15.12 1.92 9.49
N LEU A 138 -15.90 1.04 8.85
CA LEU A 138 -15.90 0.93 7.39
C LEU A 138 -16.50 2.21 6.78
N LEU A 139 -15.92 2.66 5.67
CA LEU A 139 -16.51 3.70 4.85
C LEU A 139 -17.74 3.15 4.12
N GLU A 140 -18.65 4.05 3.70
CA GLU A 140 -19.80 3.72 2.85
C GLU A 140 -19.34 2.92 1.62
N ASP A 141 -18.36 3.47 0.90
CA ASP A 141 -17.75 2.83 -0.27
C ASP A 141 -16.26 2.52 -0.06
N ALA A 142 -15.82 1.39 -0.61
CA ALA A 142 -14.41 1.14 -0.89
C ALA A 142 -14.01 1.78 -2.23
N ARG A 143 -13.07 2.73 -2.18
CA ARG A 143 -12.67 3.60 -3.30
C ARG A 143 -11.13 3.62 -3.49
N PRO A 144 -10.64 3.85 -4.73
CA PRO A 144 -9.21 3.90 -5.02
C PRO A 144 -8.53 5.06 -4.30
N LEU A 145 -7.20 4.98 -4.25
CA LEU A 145 -6.36 5.91 -3.51
C LEU A 145 -6.51 7.37 -3.99
N ASP A 146 -6.68 7.56 -5.29
CA ASP A 146 -6.76 8.88 -5.93
C ASP A 146 -8.10 9.61 -5.72
N GLU A 147 -9.10 8.94 -5.12
CA GLU A 147 -10.30 9.62 -4.61
C GLU A 147 -10.04 10.31 -3.25
N TYR A 148 -8.92 10.03 -2.57
CA TYR A 148 -8.59 10.58 -1.23
C TYR A 148 -7.35 11.46 -1.23
N ILE A 149 -6.32 11.12 -2.02
CA ILE A 149 -5.05 11.86 -2.06
C ILE A 149 -4.55 12.05 -3.51
N ASP A 150 -3.66 13.01 -3.74
CA ASP A 150 -2.99 13.16 -5.03
C ASP A 150 -1.97 12.03 -5.27
N VAL A 151 -2.20 11.25 -6.32
CA VAL A 151 -1.32 10.14 -6.75
C VAL A 151 -0.47 10.57 -7.95
N ASP A 152 0.84 10.34 -7.88
CA ASP A 152 1.78 10.74 -8.92
C ASP A 152 1.94 9.69 -10.01
N VAL A 153 1.98 8.40 -9.63
CA VAL A 153 2.27 7.27 -10.51
C VAL A 153 1.32 6.12 -10.22
N TYR A 154 0.90 5.43 -11.27
CA TYR A 154 0.01 4.27 -11.20
C TYR A 154 0.71 3.06 -11.81
N ILE A 155 0.74 1.94 -11.09
CA ILE A 155 1.28 0.65 -11.57
C ILE A 155 0.14 -0.38 -11.47
N PRO A 156 -0.68 -0.55 -12.53
CA PRO A 156 -1.82 -1.47 -12.53
C PRO A 156 -1.41 -2.94 -12.64
N GLY A 157 -2.32 -3.84 -12.24
CA GLY A 157 -2.16 -5.31 -12.16
C GLY A 157 -2.70 -5.88 -10.84
N CYS A 158 -3.04 -7.18 -10.77
CA CYS A 158 -3.64 -7.78 -9.57
C CYS A 158 -3.01 -9.14 -9.14
N PRO A 159 -1.71 -9.17 -8.75
CA PRO A 159 -0.79 -8.04 -8.64
C PRO A 159 -0.04 -7.78 -9.97
N PRO A 160 0.56 -6.59 -10.15
CA PRO A 160 1.46 -6.34 -11.28
C PRO A 160 2.65 -7.31 -11.27
N ASP A 161 3.12 -7.78 -12.42
CA ASP A 161 4.31 -8.65 -12.48
C ASP A 161 5.54 -8.06 -11.76
N ALA A 162 6.32 -8.88 -11.07
CA ALA A 162 7.52 -8.48 -10.32
C ALA A 162 8.50 -7.61 -11.13
N GLU A 163 8.69 -7.90 -12.43
CA GLU A 163 9.55 -7.10 -13.32
C GLU A 163 8.98 -5.69 -13.58
N VAL A 164 7.65 -5.57 -13.68
CA VAL A 164 6.96 -4.28 -13.88
C VAL A 164 7.08 -3.43 -12.62
N MET A 165 6.97 -4.08 -11.46
CA MET A 165 7.17 -3.46 -10.16
C MET A 165 8.59 -2.89 -9.98
N ALA A 166 9.61 -3.72 -10.22
CA ALA A 166 11.01 -3.32 -10.14
C ALA A 166 11.29 -2.14 -11.07
N HIS A 167 10.84 -2.24 -12.32
CA HIS A 167 10.95 -1.17 -13.31
C HIS A 167 10.29 0.15 -12.85
N GLY A 168 9.16 0.06 -12.17
CA GLY A 168 8.48 1.22 -11.59
C GLY A 168 9.34 1.97 -10.58
N ILE A 169 9.99 1.24 -9.69
CA ILE A 169 10.89 1.81 -8.66
C ILE A 169 12.16 2.34 -9.32
N GLU A 170 12.82 1.55 -10.17
CA GLU A 170 14.04 1.93 -10.88
C GLU A 170 13.88 3.23 -11.68
N ALA A 171 12.78 3.38 -12.42
CA ALA A 171 12.50 4.61 -13.17
C ALA A 171 12.41 5.83 -12.25
N LEU A 172 11.78 5.68 -11.07
CA LEU A 172 11.68 6.75 -10.09
C LEU A 172 13.05 7.11 -9.48
N LEU A 173 13.92 6.12 -9.26
CA LEU A 173 15.30 6.37 -8.81
C LEU A 173 16.12 7.17 -9.83
N GLU A 174 15.84 6.99 -11.12
CA GLU A 174 16.44 7.76 -12.21
C GLU A 174 15.81 9.15 -12.40
N GLY A 175 14.77 9.48 -11.63
CA GLY A 175 14.01 10.73 -11.74
C GLY A 175 13.07 10.76 -12.95
N GLU A 176 12.74 9.59 -13.50
CA GLU A 176 11.84 9.40 -14.63
C GLU A 176 10.46 8.92 -14.18
N ARG A 177 9.44 9.08 -15.04
CA ARG A 177 8.12 8.48 -14.81
C ARG A 177 8.09 7.12 -15.52
N PRO A 178 7.69 6.04 -14.84
CA PRO A 178 7.69 4.72 -15.47
C PRO A 178 6.69 4.65 -16.62
N GLU A 179 7.12 4.11 -17.76
CA GLU A 179 6.26 3.86 -18.91
C GLU A 179 5.68 2.44 -18.85
N ILE A 180 4.45 2.33 -18.34
CA ILE A 180 3.72 1.05 -18.27
C ILE A 180 2.83 0.91 -19.51
N VAL A 181 3.38 0.29 -20.56
CA VAL A 181 2.74 0.14 -21.88
C VAL A 181 2.92 -1.28 -22.44
N ASP A 182 2.14 -1.59 -23.48
CA ASP A 182 2.22 -2.85 -24.22
C ASP A 182 2.13 -4.08 -23.29
N GLU A 183 3.11 -4.98 -23.35
CA GLU A 183 3.13 -6.25 -22.59
C GLU A 183 3.27 -6.02 -21.07
N LYS A 184 3.72 -4.83 -20.64
CA LYS A 184 3.82 -4.45 -19.22
C LYS A 184 2.49 -3.96 -18.64
N LEU A 185 1.49 -3.66 -19.49
CA LEU A 185 0.20 -3.17 -19.04
C LEU A 185 -0.77 -4.33 -18.82
N GLN A 186 -1.01 -4.67 -17.56
CA GLN A 186 -1.83 -5.80 -17.12
C GLN A 186 -2.91 -5.33 -16.14
N TYR A 187 -4.02 -6.07 -16.08
CA TYR A 187 -5.17 -5.78 -15.23
C TYR A 187 -5.80 -7.05 -14.63
N ASP A 188 -5.08 -8.17 -14.72
CA ASP A 188 -5.51 -9.50 -14.27
C ASP A 188 -4.59 -10.09 -13.21
#